data_AF-A0A1Z4KWM5-F1
#
_entry.id   AF-A0A1Z4KWM5-F1
#
_cell.length_a   1.000
_cell.length_b   1.000
_cell.length_c   1.000
_cell.angle_alpha   90.00
_cell.angle_beta   90.00
_cell.angle_gamma   90.00
#
_symmetry.space_group_name_H-M   'P 1'
#
loop_
_entity.id
_entity.type
_entity.pdbx_description
1 polymer ?
#
loop_
_entity_poly.entity_id
_entity_poly.type
_entity_poly.pdbx_seq_one_letter_code
_entity_poly.pdbx_strand_id
1 'polypeptide(L)'
;MTHVIYTHQQLQHKSIADLKQIYSDIGCTVELGNRYSKNAWIAAIAQHQAQRIHRIAPAALDEQAQAQEELENFIAQQAEEIAPESLTVREISFYEQEYYAGERLIATITYDGEDFVTQRWVVMVNRQEIHRHYAPEGCDRFIHWKYLDGKLPVQEQSVRETSTGNEVMAEIATECEKRGLELLDDGVYKDNYKLGEVELRQGILWAIRAESRERVMCDRGVDAVWWLSTANASSAEEYLQYHPLEQLKNYHWEQLFIGAELVAV
;
A
#
# COMPACT_ATOMS: atom_id res chain seq x y z
N MET A 1 -27.11 -35.32 17.36
CA MET A 1 -28.30 -35.47 18.21
C MET A 1 -28.04 -36.53 19.29
N THR A 2 -27.43 -36.12 20.40
CA THR A 2 -27.01 -36.98 21.53
C THR A 2 -28.11 -36.98 22.59
N HIS A 3 -29.07 -37.88 22.46
CA HIS A 3 -30.17 -38.01 23.41
C HIS A 3 -30.10 -39.34 24.12
N VAL A 4 -30.54 -39.35 25.37
CA VAL A 4 -30.76 -40.58 26.14
C VAL A 4 -31.79 -41.42 25.38
N ILE A 5 -31.36 -42.57 24.85
CA ILE A 5 -32.17 -43.45 23.98
C ILE A 5 -33.34 -44.09 24.78
N TYR A 6 -33.15 -44.29 26.09
CA TYR A 6 -34.14 -44.89 26.97
C TYR A 6 -34.23 -44.10 28.27
N THR A 7 -35.40 -43.52 28.54
CA THR A 7 -35.61 -42.79 29.80
C THR A 7 -35.72 -43.78 30.96
N HIS A 8 -35.40 -43.30 32.17
CA HIS A 8 -35.49 -44.13 33.38
C HIS A 8 -36.89 -44.76 33.55
N GLN A 9 -37.94 -44.00 33.25
CA GLN A 9 -39.33 -44.47 33.29
C GLN A 9 -39.60 -45.57 32.26
N GLN A 10 -39.08 -45.45 31.04
CA GLN A 10 -39.21 -46.50 30.01
C GLN A 10 -38.50 -47.81 30.41
N LEU A 11 -37.36 -47.72 31.08
CA LEU A 11 -36.62 -48.88 31.58
C LEU A 11 -37.32 -49.55 32.77
N GLN A 12 -38.03 -48.77 33.61
CA GLN A 12 -38.82 -49.30 34.72
C GLN A 12 -40.02 -50.15 34.27
N HIS A 13 -40.60 -49.89 33.09
CA HIS A 13 -41.73 -50.67 32.57
C HIS A 13 -41.33 -51.95 31.82
N LYS A 14 -40.03 -52.19 31.58
CA LYS A 14 -39.52 -53.36 30.83
C LYS A 14 -39.23 -54.57 31.70
N SER A 15 -39.23 -55.77 31.13
CA SER A 15 -38.84 -57.00 31.86
C SER A 15 -37.32 -57.10 32.01
N ILE A 16 -36.84 -57.96 32.92
CA ILE A 16 -35.38 -58.18 33.08
C ILE A 16 -34.77 -58.79 31.81
N ALA A 17 -35.51 -59.60 31.06
CA ALA A 17 -35.05 -60.15 29.78
C ALA A 17 -34.84 -59.03 28.75
N ASP A 18 -35.80 -58.10 28.64
CA ASP A 18 -35.70 -56.94 27.74
C ASP A 18 -34.54 -56.01 28.14
N LEU A 19 -34.30 -55.84 29.45
CA LEU A 19 -33.19 -55.02 29.94
C LEU A 19 -31.83 -55.66 29.63
N LYS A 20 -31.71 -56.99 29.65
CA LYS A 20 -30.48 -57.70 29.22
C LYS A 20 -30.24 -57.58 27.72
N GLN A 21 -31.32 -57.65 26.93
CA GLN A 21 -31.24 -57.44 25.49
C GLN A 21 -30.77 -56.01 25.19
N ILE A 22 -31.42 -55.01 25.80
CA ILE A 22 -31.03 -53.59 25.65
C ILE A 22 -29.59 -53.36 26.11
N TYR A 23 -29.17 -53.95 27.23
CA TYR A 23 -27.79 -53.84 27.73
C TYR A 23 -26.76 -54.36 26.71
N SER A 24 -27.10 -55.44 26.00
CA SER A 24 -26.25 -56.03 24.95
C SER A 24 -26.30 -55.19 23.66
N ASP A 25 -27.49 -54.76 23.24
CA ASP A 25 -27.71 -53.99 22.02
C ASP A 25 -27.03 -52.62 22.07
N ILE A 26 -27.00 -51.96 23.24
CA ILE A 26 -26.29 -50.69 23.41
C ILE A 26 -24.78 -50.87 23.64
N GLY A 27 -24.30 -52.12 23.71
CA GLY A 27 -22.90 -52.47 23.96
C GLY A 27 -22.39 -52.03 25.34
N CYS A 28 -23.22 -52.11 26.37
CA CYS A 28 -22.85 -51.67 27.72
C CYS A 28 -21.79 -52.58 28.34
N THR A 29 -20.73 -52.01 28.91
CA THR A 29 -19.63 -52.75 29.56
C THR A 29 -19.57 -52.57 31.08
N VAL A 30 -20.59 -51.95 31.68
CA VAL A 30 -20.61 -51.64 33.12
C VAL A 30 -20.87 -52.91 33.94
N GLU A 31 -19.96 -53.26 34.85
CA GLU A 31 -20.09 -54.47 35.68
C GLU A 31 -21.31 -54.40 36.62
N LEU A 32 -22.06 -55.50 36.68
CA LEU A 32 -23.28 -55.61 37.48
C LEU A 32 -23.02 -56.41 38.75
N GLY A 33 -23.13 -55.75 39.91
CA GLY A 33 -23.00 -56.40 41.22
C GLY A 33 -24.10 -57.44 41.50
N ASN A 34 -25.35 -57.18 41.08
CA ASN A 34 -26.46 -58.13 41.25
C ASN A 34 -27.26 -58.29 39.95
N ARG A 35 -27.04 -59.41 39.24
CA ARG A 35 -27.64 -59.73 37.93
C ARG A 35 -29.13 -60.11 37.99
N TYR A 36 -29.67 -60.33 39.19
CA TYR A 36 -31.10 -60.63 39.40
C TYR A 36 -31.92 -59.38 39.74
N SER A 37 -31.26 -58.27 40.07
CA SER A 37 -31.94 -57.03 40.42
C SER A 37 -32.24 -56.20 39.18
N LYS A 38 -33.54 -55.96 38.94
CA LYS A 38 -34.02 -55.08 37.86
C LYS A 38 -33.38 -53.68 37.95
N ASN A 39 -33.29 -53.13 39.15
CA ASN A 39 -32.74 -51.79 39.37
C ASN A 39 -31.24 -51.71 39.05
N ALA A 40 -30.49 -52.80 39.24
CA ALA A 40 -29.06 -52.85 38.88
C ALA A 40 -28.85 -52.73 37.37
N TRP A 41 -29.69 -53.40 36.56
CA TRP A 41 -29.66 -53.28 35.10
C TRP A 41 -30.03 -51.88 34.62
N ILE A 42 -31.08 -51.29 35.21
CA ILE A 42 -31.52 -49.93 34.89
C ILE A 42 -30.40 -48.92 35.21
N ALA A 43 -29.77 -49.02 36.37
CA ALA A 43 -28.69 -48.14 36.78
C ALA A 43 -27.47 -48.24 35.86
N ALA A 44 -27.06 -49.46 35.48
CA ALA A 44 -25.93 -49.67 34.58
C ALA A 44 -26.16 -49.10 33.18
N ILE A 45 -27.37 -49.30 32.61
CA ILE A 45 -27.76 -48.75 31.32
C ILE A 45 -27.75 -47.21 31.36
N ALA A 46 -28.36 -46.63 32.40
CA ALA A 46 -28.42 -45.18 32.57
C ALA A 46 -27.02 -44.56 32.74
N GLN A 47 -26.14 -45.20 33.51
CA GLN A 47 -24.77 -44.75 33.72
C GLN A 47 -23.96 -44.78 32.41
N HIS A 48 -24.08 -45.86 31.63
CA HIS A 48 -23.41 -45.97 30.33
C HIS A 48 -23.87 -44.90 29.34
N GLN A 49 -25.18 -44.63 29.28
CA GLN A 49 -25.73 -43.56 28.44
C GLN A 49 -25.23 -42.17 28.87
N ALA A 50 -25.19 -41.89 30.17
CA ALA A 50 -24.65 -40.64 30.72
C ALA A 50 -23.16 -40.48 30.41
N GLN A 51 -22.36 -41.55 30.57
CA GLN A 51 -20.93 -41.54 30.26
C GLN A 51 -20.65 -41.32 28.77
N ARG A 52 -21.45 -41.92 27.87
CA ARG A 52 -21.32 -41.68 26.42
C ARG A 52 -21.63 -40.23 26.06
N ILE A 53 -22.69 -39.65 26.59
CA ILE A 53 -23.04 -38.24 26.36
C ILE A 53 -21.93 -37.32 26.89
N HIS A 54 -21.42 -37.57 28.10
CA HIS A 54 -20.34 -36.79 28.69
C HIS A 54 -19.02 -36.93 27.91
N ARG A 55 -18.74 -38.04 27.23
CA ARG A 55 -17.53 -38.19 26.40
C ARG A 55 -17.66 -37.51 25.03
N ILE A 56 -18.85 -37.54 24.44
CA ILE A 56 -19.09 -36.97 23.10
C ILE A 56 -19.27 -35.45 23.18
N ALA A 57 -19.83 -34.91 24.26
CA ALA A 57 -20.00 -33.47 24.44
C ALA A 57 -18.69 -32.65 24.35
N PRO A 58 -17.60 -32.99 25.05
CA PRO A 58 -16.33 -32.28 24.90
C PRO A 58 -15.68 -32.52 23.54
N ALA A 59 -15.72 -33.75 23.00
CA ALA A 59 -15.18 -34.03 21.68
C ALA A 59 -15.88 -33.24 20.56
N ALA A 60 -17.21 -33.09 20.65
CA ALA A 60 -17.98 -32.28 19.70
C ALA A 60 -17.71 -30.77 19.88
N LEU A 61 -17.43 -30.31 21.09
CA LEU A 61 -17.02 -28.92 21.34
C LEU A 61 -15.64 -28.65 20.74
N ASP A 62 -14.70 -29.59 20.89
CA ASP A 62 -13.35 -29.51 20.34
C ASP A 62 -13.38 -29.53 18.80
N GLU A 63 -14.18 -30.41 18.18
CA GLU A 63 -14.37 -30.45 16.73
C GLU A 63 -15.02 -29.17 16.19
N GLN A 64 -15.98 -28.59 16.93
CA GLN A 64 -16.59 -27.30 16.56
C GLN A 64 -15.61 -26.13 16.69
N ALA A 65 -14.78 -26.12 17.74
CA ALA A 65 -13.74 -25.12 17.93
C ALA A 65 -12.69 -25.20 16.82
N GLN A 66 -12.26 -26.41 16.45
CA GLN A 66 -11.34 -26.64 15.33
C GLN A 66 -11.94 -26.19 13.99
N ALA A 67 -13.20 -26.55 13.71
CA ALA A 67 -13.87 -26.11 12.48
C ALA A 67 -14.04 -24.58 12.42
N GLN A 68 -14.26 -23.93 13.57
CA GLN A 68 -14.35 -22.48 13.66
C GLN A 68 -12.98 -21.83 13.41
N GLU A 69 -11.91 -22.36 14.00
CA GLU A 69 -10.54 -21.89 13.78
C GLU A 69 -10.10 -22.08 12.33
N GLU A 70 -10.43 -23.22 11.70
CA GLU A 70 -10.18 -23.47 10.27
C GLU A 70 -10.91 -22.46 9.38
N LEU A 71 -12.17 -22.14 9.70
CA LEU A 71 -12.95 -21.15 8.96
C LEU A 71 -12.37 -19.74 9.12
N GLU A 72 -11.98 -19.36 10.33
CA GLU A 72 -11.35 -18.06 10.60
C GLU A 72 -10.01 -17.94 9.87
N ASN A 73 -9.19 -19.00 9.87
CA ASN A 73 -7.94 -19.07 9.12
C ASN A 73 -8.18 -18.96 7.61
N PHE A 74 -9.19 -19.64 7.07
CA PHE A 74 -9.56 -19.55 5.66
C PHE A 74 -10.02 -18.14 5.27
N ILE A 75 -10.85 -17.50 6.10
CA ILE A 75 -11.31 -16.12 5.89
C ILE A 75 -10.11 -15.16 5.94
N ALA A 76 -9.20 -15.33 6.90
CA ALA A 76 -8.00 -14.50 7.01
C ALA A 76 -7.10 -14.63 5.77
N GLN A 77 -6.86 -15.86 5.29
CA GLN A 77 -6.08 -16.11 4.07
C GLN A 77 -6.72 -15.49 2.83
N GLN A 78 -8.04 -15.66 2.66
CA GLN A 78 -8.76 -15.06 1.54
C GLN A 78 -8.78 -13.52 1.63
N ALA A 79 -8.86 -12.96 2.83
CA ALA A 79 -8.79 -11.51 3.01
C ALA A 79 -7.40 -10.94 2.66
N GLU A 80 -6.32 -11.67 2.94
CA GLU A 80 -4.96 -11.27 2.58
C GLU A 80 -4.70 -11.39 1.06
N GLU A 81 -5.26 -12.42 0.40
CA GLU A 81 -5.14 -12.62 -1.06
C GLU A 81 -5.94 -11.58 -1.88
N ILE A 82 -7.02 -11.05 -1.31
CA ILE A 82 -7.88 -10.04 -1.96
C ILE A 82 -7.48 -8.61 -1.56
N ALA A 83 -6.56 -8.44 -0.60
CA ALA A 83 -6.13 -7.12 -0.15
C ALA A 83 -5.48 -6.36 -1.31
N PRO A 84 -6.03 -5.20 -1.73
CA PRO A 84 -5.43 -4.40 -2.77
C PRO A 84 -4.04 -3.93 -2.31
N GLU A 85 -3.06 -3.96 -3.21
CA GLU A 85 -1.67 -3.58 -2.90
C GLU A 85 -1.66 -2.20 -2.24
N SER A 86 -0.86 -2.03 -1.18
CA SER A 86 -0.83 -0.77 -0.46
C SER A 86 -0.36 0.37 -1.36
N LEU A 87 -1.14 1.44 -1.39
CA LEU A 87 -0.79 2.63 -2.17
C LEU A 87 0.40 3.34 -1.55
N THR A 88 1.40 3.60 -2.38
CA THR A 88 2.54 4.43 -2.04
C THR A 88 2.41 5.74 -2.77
N VAL A 89 2.40 6.84 -2.03
CA VAL A 89 2.40 8.19 -2.59
C VAL A 89 3.84 8.67 -2.68
N ARG A 90 4.22 9.15 -3.86
CA ARG A 90 5.50 9.80 -4.10
C ARG A 90 5.23 11.24 -4.49
N GLU A 91 5.49 12.14 -3.57
CA GLU A 91 5.47 13.57 -3.85
C GLU A 91 6.70 13.95 -4.68
N ILE A 92 6.48 14.35 -5.94
CA ILE A 92 7.53 14.90 -6.81
C ILE A 92 7.76 16.36 -6.43
N SER A 93 6.68 17.11 -6.31
CA SER A 93 6.66 18.49 -5.83
C SER A 93 5.35 18.78 -5.10
N PHE A 94 5.23 19.95 -4.47
CA PHE A 94 3.96 20.39 -3.90
C PHE A 94 2.81 20.32 -4.94
N TYR A 95 3.12 20.58 -6.21
CA TYR A 95 2.15 20.63 -7.31
C TYR A 95 1.98 19.30 -8.06
N GLU A 96 2.80 18.29 -7.76
CA GLU A 96 2.81 17.02 -8.47
C GLU A 96 3.05 15.83 -7.54
N GLN A 97 2.11 14.90 -7.54
CA GLN A 97 2.16 13.70 -6.70
C GLN A 97 1.86 12.46 -7.54
N GLU A 98 2.67 11.42 -7.41
CA GLU A 98 2.46 10.14 -8.08
C GLU A 98 1.94 9.10 -7.09
N TYR A 99 1.02 8.25 -7.56
CA TYR A 99 0.44 7.15 -6.79
C TYR A 99 0.88 5.83 -7.38
N TYR A 100 1.38 4.94 -6.55
CA TYR A 100 1.88 3.63 -6.93
C TYR A 100 1.14 2.52 -6.19
N ALA A 101 0.82 1.44 -6.90
CA ALA A 101 0.48 0.14 -6.34
C ALA A 101 1.71 -0.76 -6.53
N GLY A 102 2.41 -1.09 -5.44
CA GLY A 102 3.73 -1.70 -5.52
C GLY A 102 4.73 -0.82 -6.29
N GLU A 103 5.29 -1.33 -7.38
CA GLU A 103 6.20 -0.59 -8.27
C GLU A 103 5.49 0.06 -9.48
N ARG A 104 4.17 -0.10 -9.59
CA ARG A 104 3.39 0.35 -10.75
C ARG A 104 2.74 1.70 -10.49
N LEU A 105 3.04 2.68 -11.33
CA LEU A 105 2.31 3.97 -11.35
C LEU A 105 0.84 3.73 -11.72
N ILE A 106 -0.08 4.30 -10.95
CA ILE A 106 -1.53 4.15 -11.17
C ILE A 106 -2.25 5.48 -11.41
N ALA A 107 -1.71 6.60 -10.91
CA ALA A 107 -2.27 7.93 -11.12
C ALA A 107 -1.24 9.02 -10.75
N THR A 108 -1.47 10.23 -11.26
CA THR A 108 -0.71 11.42 -10.88
C THR A 108 -1.69 12.54 -10.51
N ILE A 109 -1.41 13.32 -9.47
CA ILE A 109 -2.08 14.58 -9.18
C ILE A 109 -1.19 15.70 -9.72
N THR A 110 -1.76 16.61 -10.49
CA THR A 110 -1.07 17.80 -11.02
C THR A 110 -1.85 19.07 -10.70
N TYR A 111 -1.15 20.18 -10.54
CA TYR A 111 -1.76 21.49 -10.34
C TYR A 111 -1.94 22.23 -11.68
N ASP A 112 -3.18 22.59 -12.00
CA ASP A 112 -3.54 23.46 -13.10
C ASP A 112 -3.51 24.93 -12.65
N GLY A 113 -2.51 25.65 -13.15
CA GLY A 113 -2.27 27.06 -12.84
C GLY A 113 -2.96 28.04 -13.79
N GLU A 114 -3.67 27.58 -14.82
CA GLU A 114 -4.35 28.46 -15.78
C GLU A 114 -5.69 29.02 -15.26
N ASP A 115 -6.13 30.09 -15.91
CA ASP A 115 -7.08 31.11 -15.45
C ASP A 115 -8.38 30.59 -14.81
N PHE A 116 -8.63 31.04 -13.56
CA PHE A 116 -9.93 30.99 -12.85
C PHE A 116 -10.58 29.62 -12.58
N VAL A 117 -9.82 28.52 -12.56
CA VAL A 117 -10.35 27.23 -12.13
C VAL A 117 -10.47 27.21 -10.60
N THR A 118 -11.68 27.13 -10.06
CA THR A 118 -11.93 26.94 -8.61
C THR A 118 -11.44 25.58 -8.11
N GLN A 119 -11.16 24.65 -9.03
CA GLN A 119 -10.73 23.28 -8.81
C GLN A 119 -9.39 23.03 -9.52
N ARG A 120 -8.28 23.48 -8.91
CA ARG A 120 -6.93 23.51 -9.52
C ARG A 120 -6.18 22.19 -9.47
N TRP A 121 -6.61 21.24 -8.66
CA TRP A 121 -5.92 19.96 -8.52
C TRP A 121 -6.58 18.94 -9.43
N VAL A 122 -5.79 18.26 -10.25
CA VAL A 122 -6.26 17.38 -11.31
C VAL A 122 -5.65 16.00 -11.13
N VAL A 123 -6.48 14.96 -11.11
CA VAL A 123 -6.06 13.56 -11.15
C VAL A 123 -5.95 13.13 -12.61
N MET A 124 -4.76 12.73 -13.00
CA MET A 124 -4.39 12.26 -14.32
C MET A 124 -4.10 10.76 -14.29
N VAL A 125 -4.67 10.03 -15.24
CA VAL A 125 -4.33 8.63 -15.53
C VAL A 125 -4.14 8.53 -17.04
N ASN A 126 -3.05 7.94 -17.51
CA ASN A 126 -2.71 7.89 -18.95
C ASN A 126 -2.72 9.26 -19.66
N ARG A 127 -2.26 10.33 -18.98
CA ARG A 127 -2.31 11.73 -19.47
C ARG A 127 -3.74 12.24 -19.73
N GLN A 128 -4.76 11.57 -19.22
CA GLN A 128 -6.15 11.98 -19.29
C GLN A 128 -6.63 12.45 -17.91
N GLU A 129 -7.32 13.58 -17.88
CA GLU A 129 -8.00 14.04 -16.67
C GLU A 129 -9.16 13.10 -16.32
N ILE A 130 -9.13 12.55 -15.12
CA ILE A 130 -10.16 11.66 -14.58
C ILE A 130 -10.99 12.36 -13.50
N HIS A 131 -10.38 13.29 -12.76
CA HIS A 131 -11.03 14.01 -11.68
C HIS A 131 -10.35 15.34 -11.41
N ARG A 132 -11.09 16.31 -10.85
CA ARG A 132 -10.57 17.59 -10.40
C ARG A 132 -11.15 18.00 -9.05
N HIS A 133 -10.36 18.73 -8.27
CA HIS A 133 -10.74 19.20 -6.94
C HIS A 133 -10.09 20.55 -6.60
N TYR A 134 -10.65 21.28 -5.63
CA TYR A 134 -10.12 22.57 -5.16
C TYR A 134 -8.91 22.44 -4.23
N ALA A 135 -8.66 21.25 -3.71
CA ALA A 135 -7.60 20.95 -2.76
C ALA A 135 -7.02 19.55 -3.05
N PRO A 136 -5.70 19.34 -2.86
CA PRO A 136 -5.03 18.09 -3.23
C PRO A 136 -5.55 16.90 -2.44
N GLU A 137 -5.99 17.09 -1.19
CA GLU A 137 -6.52 16.03 -0.33
C GLU A 137 -7.85 15.46 -0.85
N GLY A 138 -8.59 16.23 -1.64
CA GLY A 138 -9.78 15.72 -2.33
C GLY A 138 -9.44 14.79 -3.48
N CYS A 139 -8.38 15.11 -4.22
CA CYS A 139 -7.82 14.25 -5.27
C CYS A 139 -7.20 12.98 -4.67
N ASP A 140 -6.46 13.09 -3.58
CA ASP A 140 -5.89 11.95 -2.83
C ASP A 140 -6.98 10.97 -2.38
N ARG A 141 -8.03 11.49 -1.75
CA ARG A 141 -9.18 10.69 -1.29
C ARG A 141 -9.91 10.02 -2.44
N PHE A 142 -10.04 10.72 -3.57
CA PHE A 142 -10.64 10.16 -4.77
C PHE A 142 -9.82 8.96 -5.29
N ILE A 143 -8.49 9.10 -5.39
CA ILE A 143 -7.61 8.02 -5.85
C ILE A 143 -7.70 6.81 -4.92
N HIS A 144 -7.55 7.02 -3.60
CA HIS A 144 -7.67 5.95 -2.62
C HIS A 144 -9.02 5.21 -2.72
N TRP A 145 -10.12 5.95 -2.77
CA TRP A 145 -11.44 5.33 -2.85
C TRP A 145 -11.64 4.57 -4.15
N LYS A 146 -11.26 5.15 -5.30
CA LYS A 146 -11.41 4.51 -6.61
C LYS A 146 -10.50 3.31 -6.81
N TYR A 147 -9.31 3.34 -6.23
CA TYR A 147 -8.38 2.22 -6.24
C TYR A 147 -8.92 1.05 -5.41
N LEU A 148 -9.37 1.30 -4.17
CA LEU A 148 -9.99 0.28 -3.31
C LEU A 148 -11.26 -0.33 -3.93
N ASP A 149 -12.04 0.46 -4.65
CA ASP A 149 -13.24 0.03 -5.38
C ASP A 149 -12.93 -0.63 -6.73
N GLY A 150 -11.65 -0.71 -7.14
CA GLY A 150 -11.21 -1.29 -8.41
C GLY A 150 -11.70 -0.54 -9.66
N LYS A 151 -12.14 0.72 -9.50
CA LYS A 151 -12.71 1.57 -10.56
C LYS A 151 -11.75 2.65 -11.07
N LEU A 152 -10.52 2.69 -10.56
CA LEU A 152 -9.50 3.56 -11.12
C LEU A 152 -9.11 3.02 -12.51
N PRO A 153 -9.04 3.87 -13.55
CA PRO A 153 -8.61 3.41 -14.87
C PRO A 153 -7.23 2.78 -14.79
N VAL A 154 -7.02 1.70 -15.56
CA VAL A 154 -5.74 0.99 -15.56
C VAL A 154 -4.70 1.86 -16.27
N GLN A 155 -3.64 2.22 -15.56
CA GLN A 155 -2.51 2.91 -16.17
C GLN A 155 -1.87 2.00 -17.23
N GLU A 156 -1.88 2.45 -18.49
CA GLU A 156 -1.09 1.88 -19.57
C GLU A 156 0.38 2.08 -19.23
N GLN A 157 1.19 1.04 -19.44
CA GLN A 157 2.60 1.05 -19.11
C GLN A 157 3.29 2.07 -20.02
N SER A 158 3.33 3.33 -19.58
CA SER A 158 4.14 4.38 -20.14
C SER A 158 5.57 3.90 -20.01
N VAL A 159 6.14 3.43 -21.12
CA VAL A 159 7.60 3.34 -21.27
C VAL A 159 8.10 4.70 -20.82
N ARG A 160 8.83 4.74 -19.71
CA ARG A 160 9.59 5.91 -19.30
C ARG A 160 10.57 6.12 -20.45
N GLU A 161 10.21 6.98 -21.39
CA GLU A 161 11.11 7.45 -22.41
C GLU A 161 12.26 8.05 -21.62
N THR A 162 13.36 7.31 -21.59
CA THR A 162 14.64 7.86 -21.19
C THR A 162 14.88 8.89 -22.26
N SER A 163 14.53 10.15 -21.95
CA SER A 163 14.65 11.24 -22.89
C SER A 163 16.10 11.20 -23.36
N THR A 164 16.26 10.85 -24.62
CA THR A 164 17.59 10.75 -25.20
C THR A 164 18.14 12.16 -25.10
N GLY A 165 19.42 12.37 -24.73
CA GLY A 165 19.95 13.71 -24.40
C GLY A 165 19.58 14.83 -25.40
N ASN A 166 19.29 14.48 -26.65
CA ASN A 166 18.77 15.36 -27.69
C ASN A 166 17.40 16.03 -27.36
N GLU A 167 16.47 15.36 -26.69
CA GLU A 167 15.16 15.92 -26.30
C GLU A 167 15.30 16.94 -25.19
N VAL A 168 16.13 16.64 -24.19
CA VAL A 168 16.47 17.56 -23.10
C VAL A 168 17.17 18.79 -23.66
N MET A 169 18.10 18.62 -24.60
CA MET A 169 18.76 19.75 -25.26
C MET A 169 17.80 20.57 -26.12
N ALA A 170 16.86 19.95 -26.82
CA ALA A 170 15.84 20.67 -27.59
C ALA A 170 14.89 21.48 -26.68
N GLU A 171 14.54 20.92 -25.52
CA GLU A 171 13.75 21.59 -24.49
C GLU A 171 14.51 22.80 -23.90
N ILE A 172 15.79 22.62 -23.54
CA ILE A 172 16.66 23.71 -23.07
C ILE A 172 16.73 24.82 -24.12
N ALA A 173 16.99 24.48 -25.38
CA ALA A 173 17.08 25.46 -26.47
C ALA A 173 15.77 26.26 -26.63
N THR A 174 14.63 25.58 -26.62
CA THR A 174 13.30 26.21 -26.71
C THR A 174 13.05 27.17 -25.54
N GLU A 175 13.39 26.77 -24.32
CA GLU A 175 13.20 27.61 -23.13
C GLU A 175 14.18 28.79 -23.08
N CYS A 176 15.40 28.62 -23.59
CA CYS A 176 16.34 29.72 -23.78
C CYS A 176 15.78 30.76 -24.75
N GLU A 177 15.27 30.34 -25.91
CA GLU A 177 14.65 31.25 -26.90
C GLU A 177 13.48 32.05 -26.32
N LYS A 178 12.57 31.38 -25.60
CA LYS A 178 11.42 32.03 -24.94
C LYS A 178 11.84 33.11 -23.95
N ARG A 179 12.96 32.91 -23.25
CA ARG A 179 13.46 33.81 -22.19
C ARG A 179 14.46 34.84 -22.70
N GLY A 180 14.78 34.84 -24.00
CA GLY A 180 15.81 35.71 -24.58
C GLY A 180 17.21 35.38 -24.07
N LEU A 181 17.47 34.10 -23.80
CA LEU A 181 18.77 33.58 -23.39
C LEU A 181 19.49 32.97 -24.59
N GLU A 182 20.81 33.06 -24.61
CA GLU A 182 21.65 32.48 -25.64
C GLU A 182 22.22 31.15 -25.15
N LEU A 183 21.97 30.06 -25.88
CA LEU A 183 22.58 28.76 -25.62
C LEU A 183 23.81 28.58 -26.53
N LEU A 184 24.98 28.41 -25.92
CA LEU A 184 26.25 28.13 -26.59
C LEU A 184 26.77 26.75 -26.18
N ASP A 185 27.78 26.26 -26.90
CA ASP A 185 28.41 24.95 -26.65
C ASP A 185 28.95 24.80 -25.22
N ASP A 186 29.29 25.91 -24.56
CA ASP A 186 29.82 25.92 -23.21
C ASP A 186 28.83 26.41 -22.13
N GLY A 187 27.58 26.73 -22.47
CA GLY A 187 26.56 27.07 -21.47
C GLY A 187 25.46 28.04 -21.93
N VAL A 188 24.67 28.51 -20.96
CA VAL A 188 23.56 29.45 -21.13
C VAL A 188 23.98 30.87 -20.73
N TYR A 189 23.62 31.83 -21.56
CA TYR A 189 24.00 33.24 -21.47
C TYR A 189 22.80 34.18 -21.48
N LYS A 190 22.99 35.36 -20.89
CA LYS A 190 22.08 36.50 -20.96
C LYS A 190 22.89 37.77 -21.16
N ASP A 191 22.63 38.53 -22.22
CA ASP A 191 23.33 39.80 -22.49
C ASP A 191 24.88 39.68 -22.46
N ASN A 192 25.43 38.61 -23.04
CA ASN A 192 26.86 38.22 -22.99
C ASN A 192 27.40 37.81 -21.60
N TYR A 193 26.53 37.66 -20.61
CA TYR A 193 26.88 37.17 -19.29
C TYR A 193 26.55 35.68 -19.14
N LYS A 194 27.54 34.86 -18.78
CA LYS A 194 27.36 33.43 -18.59
C LYS A 194 26.58 33.16 -17.31
N LEU A 195 25.40 32.55 -17.42
CA LEU A 195 24.58 32.17 -16.27
C LEU A 195 25.02 30.82 -15.69
N GLY A 196 25.38 29.88 -16.57
CA GLY A 196 25.83 28.55 -16.18
C GLY A 196 25.81 27.55 -17.32
N GLU A 197 25.95 26.28 -16.99
CA GLU A 197 25.96 25.16 -17.94
C GLU A 197 25.00 24.07 -17.48
N VAL A 198 24.58 23.22 -18.41
CA VAL A 198 23.68 22.11 -18.13
C VAL A 198 24.37 20.81 -18.55
N GLU A 199 24.48 19.85 -17.63
CA GLU A 199 25.17 18.59 -17.82
C GLU A 199 24.21 17.41 -17.63
N LEU A 200 24.08 16.54 -18.64
CA LEU A 200 23.35 15.27 -18.50
C LEU A 200 24.35 14.15 -18.20
N ARG A 201 24.37 13.69 -16.94
CA ARG A 201 25.29 12.66 -16.48
C ARG A 201 24.53 11.47 -15.89
N GLN A 202 24.75 10.28 -16.46
CA GLN A 202 24.09 9.04 -16.02
C GLN A 202 22.55 9.12 -16.02
N GLY A 203 21.98 9.90 -16.95
CA GLY A 203 20.53 10.11 -17.03
C GLY A 203 19.97 11.11 -16.01
N ILE A 204 20.83 11.80 -15.27
CA ILE A 204 20.47 12.89 -14.35
C ILE A 204 20.89 14.21 -14.98
N LEU A 205 19.95 15.15 -15.06
CA LEU A 205 20.22 16.49 -15.57
C LEU A 205 20.71 17.38 -14.42
N TRP A 206 21.80 18.10 -14.65
CA TRP A 206 22.40 19.01 -13.70
C TRP A 206 22.46 20.41 -14.27
N ALA A 207 21.98 21.41 -13.53
CA ALA A 207 22.24 22.81 -13.83
C ALA A 207 23.38 23.31 -12.94
N ILE A 208 24.37 23.96 -13.52
CA ILE A 208 25.60 24.40 -12.83
C ILE A 208 25.78 25.90 -13.05
N ARG A 209 25.81 26.69 -11.97
CA ARG A 209 26.01 28.15 -12.05
C ARG A 209 27.44 28.50 -12.47
N ALA A 210 27.59 29.49 -13.34
CA ALA A 210 28.90 29.93 -13.83
C ALA A 210 29.77 30.54 -12.73
N GLU A 211 29.20 31.38 -11.86
CA GLU A 211 29.93 32.10 -10.81
C GLU A 211 30.17 31.23 -9.56
N SER A 212 29.10 30.69 -8.99
CA SER A 212 29.15 29.96 -7.72
C SER A 212 29.58 28.50 -7.88
N ARG A 213 29.58 27.96 -9.11
CA ARG A 213 29.76 26.52 -9.39
C ARG A 213 28.77 25.64 -8.64
N GLU A 214 27.71 26.22 -8.09
CA GLU A 214 26.63 25.48 -7.46
C GLU A 214 25.97 24.59 -8.51
N ARG A 215 25.66 23.37 -8.11
CA ARG A 215 25.01 22.38 -8.97
C ARG A 215 23.68 21.98 -8.37
N VAL A 216 22.70 21.84 -9.22
CA VAL A 216 21.34 21.45 -8.86
C VAL A 216 20.90 20.33 -9.79
N MET A 217 20.28 19.29 -9.23
CA MET A 217 19.61 18.26 -10.02
C MET A 217 18.30 18.83 -10.58
N CYS A 218 18.03 18.57 -11.85
CA CYS A 218 16.85 18.99 -12.55
C CYS A 218 16.12 17.76 -13.12
N ASP A 219 14.80 17.78 -13.13
CA ASP A 219 14.01 16.72 -13.74
C ASP A 219 13.78 16.98 -15.24
N ARG A 220 13.79 18.26 -15.66
CA ARG A 220 13.61 18.69 -17.06
C ARG A 220 14.52 19.84 -17.47
N GLY A 221 14.63 20.06 -18.79
CA GLY A 221 15.37 21.19 -19.37
C GLY A 221 14.83 22.55 -18.94
N VAL A 222 13.50 22.64 -18.74
CA VAL A 222 12.84 23.86 -18.25
C VAL A 222 13.28 24.25 -16.84
N ASP A 223 13.47 23.28 -15.94
CA ASP A 223 13.89 23.53 -14.56
C ASP A 223 15.33 24.06 -14.54
N ALA A 224 16.19 23.49 -15.38
CA ALA A 224 17.57 23.90 -15.52
C ALA A 224 17.69 25.35 -16.02
N VAL A 225 16.96 25.71 -17.08
CA VAL A 225 16.95 27.07 -17.63
C VAL A 225 16.33 28.06 -16.65
N TRP A 226 15.25 27.68 -15.97
CA TRP A 226 14.64 28.50 -14.93
C TRP A 226 15.65 28.82 -13.83
N TRP A 227 16.31 27.80 -13.28
CA TRP A 227 17.27 27.95 -12.19
C TRP A 227 18.47 28.81 -12.58
N LEU A 228 19.01 28.64 -13.79
CA LEU A 228 20.11 29.50 -14.29
C LEU A 228 19.67 30.96 -14.44
N SER A 229 18.40 31.21 -14.80
CA SER A 229 17.88 32.55 -15.04
C SER A 229 17.60 33.39 -13.78
N THR A 230 17.54 32.78 -12.58
CA THR A 230 17.22 33.47 -11.32
C THR A 230 18.41 34.18 -10.65
N ALA A 231 19.58 34.21 -11.30
CA ALA A 231 20.88 34.61 -10.73
C ALA A 231 21.00 36.03 -10.14
N ASN A 232 19.98 36.89 -10.24
CA ASN A 232 19.99 38.25 -9.64
C ASN A 232 19.05 38.42 -8.43
N ALA A 233 18.44 37.34 -7.94
CA ALA A 233 17.71 37.36 -6.67
C ALA A 233 18.46 36.50 -5.66
N SER A 234 18.79 37.08 -4.51
CA SER A 234 19.16 36.40 -3.27
C SER A 234 18.13 35.33 -2.91
N SER A 235 18.25 34.13 -3.49
CA SER A 235 17.16 33.15 -3.57
C SER A 235 17.63 31.69 -3.46
N ALA A 236 18.81 31.43 -2.88
CA ALA A 236 19.13 30.09 -2.37
C ALA A 236 18.08 29.64 -1.33
N GLU A 237 17.52 30.59 -0.57
CA GLU A 237 16.38 30.36 0.35
C GLU A 237 15.03 30.17 -0.36
N GLU A 238 14.86 30.71 -1.57
CA GLU A 238 13.65 30.49 -2.38
C GLU A 238 13.70 29.10 -3.02
N TYR A 239 14.87 28.65 -3.49
CA TYR A 239 15.09 27.29 -4.00
C TYR A 239 14.80 26.21 -2.94
N LEU A 240 15.21 26.43 -1.68
CA LEU A 240 14.91 25.54 -0.55
C LEU A 240 13.45 25.65 -0.04
N GLN A 241 12.72 26.70 -0.40
CA GLN A 241 11.27 26.80 -0.16
C GLN A 241 10.46 25.99 -1.18
N TYR A 242 10.97 25.80 -2.40
CA TYR A 242 10.32 25.02 -3.46
C TYR A 242 10.80 23.55 -3.55
N HIS A 243 11.96 23.23 -2.97
CA HIS A 243 12.46 21.85 -2.82
C HIS A 243 12.88 21.56 -1.37
N PRO A 244 12.07 20.81 -0.59
CA PRO A 244 12.40 20.45 0.78
C PRO A 244 13.69 19.61 0.83
N LEU A 245 14.56 19.91 1.79
CA LEU A 245 15.79 19.16 2.10
C LEU A 245 15.57 17.64 2.30
N GLU A 246 14.32 17.23 2.50
CA GLU A 246 13.85 15.86 2.70
C GLU A 246 13.89 15.00 1.41
N GLN A 247 14.08 15.62 0.23
CA GLN A 247 14.24 14.90 -1.06
C GLN A 247 15.65 14.31 -1.27
N LEU A 248 16.59 14.51 -0.34
CA LEU A 248 17.93 13.92 -0.38
C LEU A 248 17.94 12.52 0.27
N LYS A 249 18.02 11.45 -0.54
CA LYS A 249 18.31 10.09 -0.03
C LYS A 249 19.68 10.04 0.64
N ASN A 250 19.84 9.16 1.65
CA ASN A 250 21.04 9.07 2.51
C ASN A 250 22.42 8.98 1.82
N TYR A 251 22.50 8.48 0.58
CA TYR A 251 23.75 8.47 -0.20
C TYR A 251 24.19 9.88 -0.66
N HIS A 252 23.32 10.88 -0.58
CA HIS A 252 23.56 12.25 -1.06
C HIS A 252 24.18 13.18 0.00
N TRP A 253 24.19 12.80 1.28
CA TRP A 253 24.84 13.61 2.33
C TRP A 253 26.36 13.63 2.21
N GLU A 254 26.98 12.52 1.78
CA GLU A 254 28.44 12.40 1.72
C GLU A 254 29.09 13.28 0.64
N GLN A 255 28.34 13.71 -0.40
CA GLN A 255 28.88 14.55 -1.47
C GLN A 255 28.66 16.06 -1.26
N LEU A 256 27.74 16.46 -0.37
CA LEU A 256 27.53 17.87 0.00
C LEU A 256 28.65 18.41 0.92
N PHE A 257 29.35 17.54 1.66
CA PHE A 257 30.42 17.94 2.58
C PHE A 257 31.85 17.83 2.02
N ILE A 258 32.04 17.37 0.78
CA ILE A 258 33.39 17.27 0.17
C ILE A 258 33.97 18.64 -0.20
N GLY A 259 33.14 19.68 -0.28
CA GLY A 259 33.56 21.06 -0.62
C GLY A 259 33.53 22.07 0.53
N ALA A 260 33.01 21.72 1.70
CA ALA A 260 32.99 22.63 2.84
C ALA A 260 34.34 22.57 3.56
N GLU A 261 35.32 23.33 3.07
CA GLU A 261 36.49 23.68 3.87
C GLU A 261 35.99 24.32 5.17
N LEU A 262 36.20 23.61 6.29
CA LEU A 262 35.95 24.06 7.65
C LEU A 262 36.73 25.36 7.90
N VAL A 263 36.12 26.52 7.64
CA VAL A 263 36.56 27.77 8.25
C VAL A 263 35.99 27.78 9.66
N ALA A 264 36.78 27.25 10.59
CA ALA A 264 36.57 27.44 12.01
C ALA A 264 36.78 28.92 12.36
N VAL A 265 35.79 29.53 12.99
CA VAL A 265 35.93 30.76 13.80
C VAL A 265 35.45 30.44 15.21
#